data_AF-A0A3B9PKL0-F1
#
_entry.id   AF-A0A3B9PKL0-F1
#
_cell.length_a   1.000
_cell.length_b   1.000
_cell.length_c   1.000
_cell.angle_alpha   90.00
_cell.angle_beta   90.00
_cell.angle_gamma   90.00
#
_symmetry.space_group_name_H-M   'P 1'
#
loop_
_entity.id
_entity.type
_entity.pdbx_description
1 polymer ?
#
loop_
_entity_poly.entity_id
_entity_poly.type
_entity_poly.pdbx_seq_one_letter_code
_entity_poly.pdbx_strand_id
1 'polypeptide(L)'
;LGPILAIAPSLAAWAVIPFDEGLVLSDVNAGLLFLLAITSMEVYGVIVAGWASNSKYPFLGSMRAAAQMVSYEVSMGFALICVLLISASLNLTDIVMSQAEGRFAEMGLGVLSWNWIPLFPMFVVYVISGIAETNRAPFDVVEGEAEVVAGHMVEYSGMTFALFFLAEYANMILVSILTSILFLGGWLSPVGLLPDGFHWLALKTAFILLLFLWARATFPRFRYDHIMRLGWKVFIPVTLVWVFVVAVWMMSPLSIWS
;
A
#
# COMPACT_ATOMS: atom_id res chain seq x y z
N LEU A 1 15.23 -3.06 -20.42
CA LEU A 1 13.86 -3.53 -20.07
C LEU A 1 13.60 -3.47 -18.56
N GLY A 2 14.50 -3.98 -17.70
CA GLY A 2 14.33 -3.93 -16.23
C GLY A 2 13.78 -2.62 -15.66
N PRO A 3 14.40 -1.45 -15.89
CA PRO A 3 13.90 -0.16 -15.39
C PRO A 3 12.50 0.22 -15.91
N ILE A 4 12.19 -0.14 -17.16
CA ILE A 4 10.88 0.13 -17.77
C ILE A 4 9.81 -0.77 -17.13
N LEU A 5 10.14 -2.03 -16.84
CA LEU A 5 9.25 -2.96 -16.14
C LEU A 5 9.03 -2.58 -14.66
N ALA A 6 9.91 -1.78 -14.06
CA ALA A 6 9.71 -1.24 -12.72
C ALA A 6 8.78 -0.01 -12.73
N ILE A 7 8.93 0.90 -13.70
CA ILE A 7 8.16 2.15 -13.73
C ILE A 7 6.79 2.01 -14.44
N ALA A 8 6.68 1.16 -15.46
CA ALA A 8 5.43 1.04 -16.22
C ALA A 8 4.23 0.60 -15.35
N PRO A 9 4.37 -0.39 -14.43
CA PRO A 9 3.28 -0.77 -13.54
C PRO A 9 2.92 0.38 -12.58
N SER A 10 3.93 1.04 -11.98
CA SER A 10 3.72 2.17 -11.07
C SER A 10 2.87 3.28 -11.72
N LEU A 11 3.06 3.55 -13.01
CA LEU A 11 2.29 4.55 -13.77
C LEU A 11 0.92 4.02 -14.22
N ALA A 12 0.84 2.75 -14.61
CA ALA A 12 -0.42 2.12 -15.01
C ALA A 12 -1.41 2.01 -13.83
N ALA A 13 -0.92 1.85 -12.60
CA ALA A 13 -1.74 1.82 -11.40
C ALA A 13 -2.55 3.12 -11.19
N TRP A 14 -2.05 4.27 -11.66
CA TRP A 14 -2.76 5.56 -11.55
C TRP A 14 -4.04 5.65 -12.38
N ALA A 15 -4.22 4.76 -13.38
CA ALA A 15 -5.38 4.81 -14.26
C ALA A 15 -6.72 4.58 -13.53
N VAL A 16 -6.69 3.91 -12.38
CA VAL A 16 -7.91 3.51 -11.65
C VAL A 16 -8.10 4.31 -10.37
N ILE A 17 -7.15 5.18 -10.01
CA ILE A 17 -7.22 5.96 -8.77
C ILE A 17 -8.28 7.07 -8.90
N PRO A 18 -9.32 7.06 -8.04
CA PRO A 18 -10.27 8.15 -7.99
C PRO A 18 -9.74 9.31 -7.13
N PHE A 19 -9.83 10.53 -7.65
CA PHE A 19 -9.34 11.74 -6.99
C PHE A 19 -10.44 12.55 -6.29
N ASP A 20 -11.65 12.46 -6.82
CA ASP A 20 -12.87 13.13 -6.33
C ASP A 20 -14.09 12.43 -6.93
N GLU A 21 -15.29 12.83 -6.55
CA GLU A 21 -16.53 12.30 -7.12
C GLU A 21 -16.56 12.50 -8.66
N GLY A 22 -16.51 11.39 -9.41
CA GLY A 22 -16.46 11.40 -10.88
C GLY A 22 -15.12 11.80 -11.51
N LEU A 23 -14.11 12.18 -10.71
CA LEU A 23 -12.75 12.44 -11.18
C LEU A 23 -11.88 11.18 -11.09
N VAL A 24 -12.20 10.20 -11.94
CA VAL A 24 -11.42 8.98 -12.15
C VAL A 24 -11.11 8.83 -13.64
N LEU A 25 -9.89 8.42 -13.99
CA LEU A 25 -9.50 8.27 -15.39
C LEU A 25 -10.23 7.09 -16.06
N SER A 26 -10.33 5.96 -15.35
CA SER A 26 -11.11 4.81 -15.76
C SER A 26 -11.78 4.18 -14.55
N ASP A 27 -13.11 4.23 -14.56
CA ASP A 27 -13.92 3.57 -13.54
C ASP A 27 -14.04 2.08 -13.85
N VAL A 28 -13.22 1.27 -13.18
CA VAL A 28 -13.14 -0.18 -13.40
C VAL A 28 -13.80 -0.88 -12.22
N ASN A 29 -14.84 -1.68 -12.49
CA ASN A 29 -15.55 -2.46 -11.46
C ASN A 29 -14.61 -3.35 -10.63
N ALA A 30 -13.53 -3.87 -11.24
CA ALA A 30 -12.52 -4.70 -10.59
C ALA A 30 -11.23 -3.91 -10.28
N GLY A 31 -11.35 -2.64 -9.90
CA GLY A 31 -10.22 -1.73 -9.77
C GLY A 31 -9.18 -2.16 -8.73
N LEU A 32 -9.62 -2.72 -7.61
CA LEU A 32 -8.70 -3.24 -6.59
C LEU A 32 -7.91 -4.47 -7.07
N LEU A 33 -8.56 -5.38 -7.80
CA LEU A 33 -7.89 -6.56 -8.37
C LEU A 33 -6.88 -6.17 -9.45
N PHE A 34 -7.21 -5.15 -10.25
CA PHE A 34 -6.29 -4.57 -11.22
C PHE A 34 -5.02 -4.02 -10.55
N LEU A 35 -5.18 -3.28 -9.44
CA LEU A 35 -4.03 -2.77 -8.68
C LEU A 35 -3.15 -3.89 -8.16
N LEU A 36 -3.73 -4.91 -7.53
CA LEU A 36 -2.97 -6.08 -7.05
C LEU A 36 -2.22 -6.80 -8.18
N ALA A 37 -2.84 -6.93 -9.36
CA ALA A 37 -2.19 -7.55 -10.51
C ALA A 37 -1.00 -6.73 -11.02
N ILE A 38 -1.11 -5.40 -10.97
CA ILE A 38 -0.06 -4.48 -11.44
C ILE A 38 1.09 -4.37 -10.43
N THR A 39 0.82 -4.29 -9.14
CA THR A 39 1.88 -4.27 -8.10
C THR A 39 2.71 -5.56 -8.13
N SER A 40 2.06 -6.70 -8.35
CA SER A 40 2.75 -7.99 -8.54
C SER A 40 3.70 -7.98 -9.75
N MET A 41 3.45 -7.15 -10.77
CA MET A 41 4.34 -7.05 -11.92
C MET A 41 5.68 -6.36 -11.61
N GLU A 42 5.73 -5.49 -10.61
CA GLU A 42 6.92 -4.73 -10.23
C GLU A 42 8.04 -5.62 -9.69
N VAL A 43 7.66 -6.69 -9.00
CA VAL A 43 8.58 -7.72 -8.51
C VAL A 43 9.42 -8.30 -9.64
N TYR A 44 8.82 -8.53 -10.82
CA TYR A 44 9.56 -9.00 -11.99
C TYR A 44 10.57 -7.96 -12.49
N GLY A 45 10.24 -6.66 -12.41
CA GLY A 45 11.16 -5.57 -12.75
C GLY A 45 12.45 -5.64 -11.94
N VAL A 46 12.34 -5.87 -10.63
CA VAL A 46 13.49 -5.98 -9.70
C VAL A 46 14.31 -7.24 -9.97
N ILE A 47 13.66 -8.39 -10.20
CA ILE A 47 14.36 -9.66 -10.48
C ILE A 47 15.13 -9.57 -11.80
N VAL A 48 14.47 -9.12 -12.88
CA VAL A 48 15.08 -9.00 -14.21
C VAL A 48 16.22 -7.98 -14.20
N ALA A 49 16.07 -6.88 -13.46
CA ALA A 49 17.13 -5.89 -13.29
C ALA A 49 18.37 -6.50 -12.62
N GLY A 50 18.21 -7.19 -11.48
CA GLY A 50 19.33 -7.81 -10.79
C GLY A 50 19.96 -8.98 -11.53
N TRP A 51 19.20 -9.72 -12.34
CA TRP A 51 19.73 -10.78 -13.20
C TRP A 51 20.52 -10.22 -14.40
N ALA A 52 20.06 -9.10 -14.97
CA ALA A 52 20.73 -8.42 -16.07
C ALA A 52 22.08 -7.81 -15.66
N SER A 53 22.26 -7.49 -14.37
CA SER A 53 23.52 -7.01 -13.80
C SER A 53 24.63 -8.07 -13.70
N ASN A 54 24.48 -9.26 -14.27
CA ASN A 54 25.53 -10.28 -14.48
C ASN A 54 26.61 -10.43 -13.37
N SER A 55 26.23 -10.28 -12.11
CA SER A 55 27.12 -10.21 -10.96
C SER A 55 26.44 -10.85 -9.76
N LYS A 56 27.21 -11.64 -9.01
CA LYS A 56 26.67 -12.50 -7.94
C LYS A 56 26.00 -11.70 -6.83
N TYR A 57 26.55 -10.54 -6.47
CA TYR A 57 26.09 -9.72 -5.35
C TYR A 57 24.77 -9.00 -5.68
N PRO A 58 24.67 -8.19 -6.76
CA PRO A 58 23.40 -7.60 -7.22
C PRO A 58 22.25 -8.58 -7.37
N PHE A 59 22.54 -9.77 -7.92
CA PHE A 59 21.52 -10.81 -8.09
C PHE A 59 21.00 -11.35 -6.75
N LEU A 60 21.88 -11.60 -5.78
CA LEU A 60 21.45 -12.02 -4.43
C LEU A 60 20.67 -10.91 -3.71
N GLY A 61 21.04 -9.64 -3.91
CA GLY A 61 20.31 -8.49 -3.38
C GLY A 61 18.90 -8.38 -3.97
N SER A 62 18.76 -8.51 -5.29
CA SER A 62 17.46 -8.44 -5.97
C SER A 62 16.53 -9.59 -5.58
N MET A 63 17.05 -10.81 -5.44
CA MET A 63 16.27 -11.98 -5.01
C MET A 63 15.73 -11.81 -3.59
N ARG A 64 16.50 -11.20 -2.68
CA ARG A 64 16.05 -10.90 -1.32
C ARG A 64 14.99 -9.81 -1.29
N ALA A 65 15.17 -8.75 -2.07
CA ALA A 65 14.17 -7.70 -2.25
C ALA A 65 12.85 -8.27 -2.77
N ALA A 66 12.93 -9.09 -3.82
CA ALA A 66 11.76 -9.71 -4.43
C ALA A 66 11.02 -10.63 -3.44
N ALA A 67 11.74 -11.45 -2.69
CA ALA A 67 11.13 -12.31 -1.67
C ALA A 67 10.42 -11.52 -0.56
N GLN A 68 10.99 -10.37 -0.18
CA GLN A 68 10.37 -9.44 0.76
C GLN A 68 9.09 -8.83 0.18
N MET A 69 9.15 -8.21 -1.00
CA MET A 69 8.00 -7.56 -1.62
C MET A 69 6.81 -8.52 -1.74
N VAL A 70 7.03 -9.73 -2.26
CA VAL A 70 5.98 -10.75 -2.38
C VAL A 70 5.38 -11.16 -1.03
N SER A 71 6.21 -11.26 0.01
CA SER A 71 5.72 -11.66 1.34
C SER A 71 4.81 -10.60 1.96
N TYR A 72 5.10 -9.32 1.72
CA TYR A 72 4.29 -8.22 2.24
C TYR A 72 3.08 -7.91 1.36
N GLU A 73 3.14 -8.19 0.06
CA GLU A 73 1.99 -8.12 -0.84
C GLU A 73 0.87 -9.09 -0.40
N VAL A 74 1.23 -10.31 0.01
CA VAL A 74 0.26 -11.27 0.58
C VAL A 74 -0.38 -10.72 1.87
N SER A 75 0.41 -10.13 2.76
CA SER A 75 -0.10 -9.55 4.01
C SER A 75 -1.04 -8.38 3.75
N MET A 76 -0.69 -7.53 2.78
CA MET A 76 -1.51 -6.42 2.32
C MET A 76 -2.80 -6.90 1.65
N GLY A 77 -2.73 -7.95 0.82
CA GLY A 77 -3.89 -8.59 0.19
C GLY A 77 -4.92 -9.09 1.21
N PHE A 78 -4.49 -9.69 2.32
CA PHE A 78 -5.42 -10.06 3.40
C PHE A 78 -6.04 -8.84 4.09
N ALA A 79 -5.29 -7.73 4.21
CA ALA A 79 -5.85 -6.48 4.72
C ALA A 79 -6.93 -5.88 3.82
N LEU A 80 -6.77 -6.01 2.51
CA LEU A 80 -7.77 -5.60 1.53
C LEU A 80 -9.05 -6.42 1.62
N ILE A 81 -8.97 -7.73 1.90
CA ILE A 81 -10.16 -8.57 2.04
C ILE A 81 -11.10 -8.04 3.13
N CYS A 82 -10.58 -7.54 4.26
CA CYS A 82 -11.39 -6.92 5.30
C CYS A 82 -12.16 -5.69 4.79
N VAL A 83 -11.52 -4.84 3.98
CA VAL A 83 -12.13 -3.65 3.40
C VAL A 83 -13.21 -4.04 2.38
N LEU A 84 -12.94 -5.06 1.56
CA LEU A 84 -13.89 -5.59 0.58
C LEU A 84 -15.12 -6.20 1.21
N LEU A 85 -14.97 -6.89 2.34
CA LEU A 85 -16.11 -7.44 3.08
C LEU A 85 -17.07 -6.33 3.52
N ILE A 86 -16.52 -5.20 3.97
CA ILE A 86 -17.32 -4.05 4.42
C ILE A 86 -17.97 -3.32 3.24
N SER A 87 -17.21 -3.01 2.20
CA SER A 87 -17.69 -2.20 1.07
C SER A 87 -18.60 -2.97 0.11
N ALA A 88 -18.51 -4.31 0.07
CA ALA A 88 -19.23 -5.18 -0.86
C ALA A 88 -19.02 -4.86 -2.37
N SER A 89 -18.04 -4.02 -2.70
CA SER A 89 -17.64 -3.69 -4.07
C SER A 89 -16.12 -3.77 -4.23
N LEU A 90 -15.67 -4.03 -5.45
CA LEU A 90 -14.25 -4.01 -5.86
C LEU A 90 -13.85 -2.67 -6.49
N ASN A 91 -14.81 -1.77 -6.71
CA ASN A 91 -14.60 -0.45 -7.25
C ASN A 91 -14.08 0.48 -6.15
N LEU A 92 -13.01 1.23 -6.44
CA LEU A 92 -12.41 2.17 -5.49
C LEU A 92 -13.34 3.33 -5.15
N THR A 93 -14.15 3.79 -6.10
CA THR A 93 -15.13 4.87 -5.87
C THR A 93 -16.20 4.40 -4.88
N ASP A 94 -16.77 3.22 -5.10
CA ASP A 94 -17.76 2.62 -4.19
C ASP A 94 -17.18 2.38 -2.80
N ILE A 95 -15.89 2.00 -2.70
CA ILE A 95 -15.21 1.84 -1.40
C ILE A 95 -15.16 3.17 -0.65
N VAL A 96 -14.81 4.27 -1.31
CA VAL A 96 -14.82 5.60 -0.66
C VAL A 96 -16.22 5.99 -0.25
N MET A 97 -17.22 5.83 -1.13
CA MET A 97 -18.60 6.19 -0.82
C MET A 97 -19.18 5.35 0.32
N SER A 98 -18.82 4.07 0.42
CA SER A 98 -19.22 3.22 1.56
C SER A 98 -18.71 3.71 2.90
N GLN A 99 -17.65 4.53 2.93
CA GLN A 99 -17.11 5.13 4.16
C GLN A 99 -17.85 6.41 4.56
N ALA A 100 -18.64 6.99 3.66
CA ALA A 100 -19.55 8.10 3.96
C ALA A 100 -20.84 7.63 4.64
N GLU A 101 -21.15 6.33 4.57
CA GLU A 101 -22.34 5.73 5.16
C GLU A 101 -21.98 5.04 6.49
N GLY A 102 -22.75 5.31 7.55
CA GLY A 102 -22.54 4.69 8.86
C GLY A 102 -23.15 5.49 10.01
N ARG A 103 -23.35 4.82 11.15
CA ARG A 103 -24.01 5.41 12.35
C ARG A 103 -23.34 6.68 12.87
N PHE A 104 -22.04 6.83 12.65
CA PHE A 104 -21.28 8.01 13.07
C PHE A 104 -21.22 9.11 12.00
N ALA A 105 -21.44 8.77 10.73
CA ALA A 105 -21.58 9.75 9.64
C ALA A 105 -22.88 10.55 9.80
N GLU A 106 -23.97 9.90 10.21
CA GLU A 106 -25.26 10.56 10.53
C GLU A 106 -25.15 11.57 11.70
N MET A 107 -24.20 11.37 12.62
CA MET A 107 -23.90 12.30 13.71
C MET A 107 -22.97 13.46 13.30
N GLY A 108 -22.56 13.54 12.03
CA GLY A 108 -21.67 14.58 11.50
C GLY A 108 -20.18 14.38 11.82
N LEU A 109 -19.80 13.23 12.40
CA LEU A 109 -18.43 12.87 12.75
C LEU A 109 -17.86 11.86 11.73
N GLY A 110 -17.59 12.32 10.51
CA GLY A 110 -17.09 11.49 9.41
C GLY A 110 -15.81 10.71 9.76
N VAL A 111 -14.91 11.30 10.55
CA VAL A 111 -13.66 10.65 11.02
C VAL A 111 -13.92 9.31 11.74
N LEU A 112 -15.03 9.21 12.47
CA LEU A 112 -15.36 8.02 13.26
C LEU A 112 -16.01 6.91 12.41
N SER A 113 -16.56 7.25 11.23
CA SER A 113 -17.18 6.30 10.31
C SER A 113 -16.16 5.60 9.40
N TRP A 114 -14.98 6.20 9.24
CA TRP A 114 -13.95 5.67 8.35
C TRP A 114 -13.38 4.33 8.83
N ASN A 115 -12.97 3.51 7.87
CA ASN A 115 -12.51 2.14 8.09
C ASN A 115 -11.30 2.02 9.03
N TRP A 116 -10.49 3.07 9.21
CA TRP A 116 -9.30 3.01 10.07
C TRP A 116 -9.57 2.72 11.55
N ILE A 117 -10.71 3.12 12.14
CA ILE A 117 -11.00 2.82 13.56
C ILE A 117 -11.47 1.38 13.73
N PRO A 118 -12.50 0.91 13.00
CA PRO A 118 -12.96 -0.47 13.15
C PRO A 118 -11.91 -1.48 12.67
N LEU A 119 -11.13 -1.13 11.64
CA LEU A 119 -10.06 -1.96 11.08
C LEU A 119 -8.66 -1.51 11.51
N PHE A 120 -8.50 -0.93 12.70
CA PHE A 120 -7.21 -0.39 13.15
C PHE A 120 -6.04 -1.39 13.04
N PRO A 121 -6.16 -2.67 13.43
CA PRO A 121 -5.08 -3.63 13.24
C PRO A 121 -4.70 -3.83 11.76
N MET A 122 -5.69 -3.80 10.86
CA MET A 122 -5.46 -3.98 9.42
C MET A 122 -4.85 -2.74 8.79
N PHE A 123 -5.26 -1.56 9.24
CA PHE A 123 -4.64 -0.30 8.84
C PHE A 123 -3.14 -0.31 9.19
N VAL A 124 -2.79 -0.72 10.41
CA VAL A 124 -1.39 -0.82 10.84
C VAL A 124 -0.62 -1.86 10.01
N VAL A 125 -1.20 -3.04 9.77
CA VAL A 125 -0.57 -4.05 8.91
C VAL A 125 -0.39 -3.53 7.48
N TYR A 126 -1.38 -2.83 6.92
CA TYR A 126 -1.34 -2.28 5.57
C TYR A 126 -0.23 -1.22 5.45
N VAL A 127 -0.17 -0.26 6.37
CA VAL A 127 0.87 0.79 6.38
C VAL A 127 2.26 0.17 6.52
N ILE A 128 2.47 -0.74 7.47
CA ILE A 128 3.79 -1.36 7.67
C ILE A 128 4.18 -2.23 6.46
N SER A 129 3.23 -2.98 5.90
CA SER A 129 3.47 -3.80 4.70
C SER A 129 3.78 -2.93 3.49
N GLY A 130 3.12 -1.78 3.33
CA GLY A 130 3.40 -0.81 2.26
C GLY A 130 4.80 -0.19 2.36
N ILE A 131 5.31 0.08 3.57
CA ILE A 131 6.70 0.51 3.75
C ILE A 131 7.68 -0.60 3.35
N ALA A 132 7.35 -1.86 3.69
CA ALA A 132 8.18 -3.01 3.35
C ALA A 132 8.18 -3.36 1.85
N GLU A 133 7.04 -3.20 1.18
CA GLU A 133 6.89 -3.41 -0.27
C GLU A 133 7.68 -2.37 -1.07
N THR A 134 7.63 -1.10 -0.65
CA THR A 134 8.40 -0.03 -1.30
C THR A 134 9.91 -0.08 -1.01
N ASN A 135 10.38 -1.10 -0.28
CA ASN A 135 11.77 -1.29 0.15
C ASN A 135 12.38 -0.04 0.81
N ARG A 136 11.58 0.78 1.50
CA ARG A 136 12.06 1.98 2.17
C ARG A 136 12.42 1.71 3.63
N ALA A 137 13.35 2.51 4.14
CA ALA A 137 13.74 2.46 5.54
C ALA A 137 12.50 2.61 6.43
N PRO A 138 12.30 1.72 7.42
CA PRO A 138 13.29 0.83 8.05
C PRO A 138 13.45 -0.58 7.42
N PHE A 139 12.69 -0.92 6.37
CA PHE A 139 12.68 -2.23 5.67
C PHE A 139 13.53 -2.24 4.39
N ASP A 140 14.59 -1.45 4.39
CA ASP A 140 15.48 -1.26 3.24
C ASP A 140 16.65 -2.26 3.29
N VAL A 141 16.42 -3.44 2.69
CA VAL A 141 17.41 -4.54 2.59
C VAL A 141 18.35 -4.35 1.38
N VAL A 142 17.97 -3.49 0.43
CA VAL A 142 18.64 -3.32 -0.87
C VAL A 142 19.69 -2.22 -0.84
N GLU A 143 19.42 -1.09 -0.18
CA GLU A 143 20.37 0.01 0.01
C GLU A 143 21.19 -0.15 1.31
N GLY A 144 20.92 -1.19 2.09
CA GLY A 144 21.65 -1.53 3.31
C GLY A 144 23.12 -1.87 3.06
N GLU A 145 24.01 -0.94 3.42
CA GLU A 145 25.48 -1.01 3.30
C GLU A 145 26.11 -2.30 3.88
N ALA A 146 25.43 -2.95 4.82
CA ALA A 146 25.97 -4.09 5.55
C ALA A 146 25.83 -5.44 4.83
N GLU A 147 24.95 -5.60 3.84
CA GLU A 147 24.61 -6.94 3.33
C GLU A 147 24.79 -7.15 1.83
N VAL A 148 24.61 -6.13 0.96
CA VAL A 148 25.04 -6.13 -0.45
C VAL A 148 25.06 -4.68 -0.96
N VAL A 149 26.20 -4.15 -1.40
CA VAL A 149 26.32 -2.79 -1.95
C VAL A 149 25.25 -2.54 -3.04
N ALA A 150 24.30 -1.63 -2.81
CA ALA A 150 23.27 -1.08 -3.72
C ALA A 150 22.42 -2.05 -4.59
N GLY A 151 22.36 -3.34 -4.22
CA GLY A 151 21.48 -4.36 -4.80
C GLY A 151 21.38 -4.35 -6.33
N HIS A 152 20.15 -4.22 -6.85
CA HIS A 152 19.85 -4.28 -8.29
C HIS A 152 20.19 -3.00 -9.07
N MET A 153 20.64 -1.93 -8.40
CA MET A 153 20.92 -0.63 -9.01
C MET A 153 22.41 -0.40 -9.30
N VAL A 154 23.30 -1.26 -8.78
CA VAL A 154 24.77 -1.09 -8.82
C VAL A 154 25.32 -0.86 -10.22
N GLU A 155 24.80 -1.59 -11.20
CA GLU A 155 25.35 -1.58 -12.56
C GLU A 155 24.64 -0.62 -13.51
N TYR A 156 23.56 0.02 -13.03
CA TYR A 156 22.80 0.98 -13.80
C TYR A 156 23.33 2.39 -13.55
N SER A 157 23.61 3.14 -14.62
CA SER A 157 24.12 4.51 -14.54
C SER A 157 23.15 5.54 -15.12
N GLY A 158 23.27 6.78 -14.64
CA GLY A 158 22.58 7.96 -15.15
C GLY A 158 21.06 7.83 -15.16
N MET A 159 20.48 7.76 -16.36
CA MET A 159 19.02 7.75 -16.57
C MET A 159 18.36 6.47 -16.06
N THR A 160 19.00 5.31 -16.23
CA THR A 160 18.42 4.02 -15.79
C THR A 160 18.36 3.89 -14.28
N PHE A 161 19.35 4.44 -13.57
CA PHE A 161 19.34 4.59 -12.11
C PHE A 161 18.22 5.52 -11.66
N ALA A 162 18.09 6.70 -12.30
CA ALA A 162 17.03 7.65 -11.98
C ALA A 162 15.62 7.07 -12.14
N LEU A 163 15.41 6.19 -13.14
CA LEU A 163 14.12 5.50 -13.34
C LEU A 163 13.75 4.57 -12.19
N PHE A 164 14.71 3.88 -11.56
CA PHE A 164 14.43 3.04 -10.39
C PHE A 164 14.00 3.88 -9.19
N PHE A 165 14.73 4.96 -8.88
CA PHE A 165 14.31 5.87 -7.81
C PHE A 165 12.95 6.48 -8.08
N LEU A 166 12.71 6.91 -9.32
CA LEU A 166 11.42 7.46 -9.71
C LEU A 166 10.29 6.45 -9.53
N ALA A 167 10.49 5.18 -9.93
CA ALA A 167 9.51 4.11 -9.74
C ALA A 167 9.23 3.87 -8.25
N GLU A 168 10.27 3.77 -7.41
CA GLU A 168 10.09 3.58 -5.96
C GLU A 168 9.35 4.74 -5.30
N TYR A 169 9.62 5.99 -5.70
CA TYR A 169 8.89 7.15 -5.20
C TYR A 169 7.45 7.22 -5.74
N ALA A 170 7.23 6.84 -7.01
CA ALA A 170 5.89 6.73 -7.57
C ALA A 170 5.05 5.70 -6.79
N ASN A 171 5.64 4.56 -6.44
CA ASN A 171 4.99 3.53 -5.64
C ASN A 171 4.75 3.94 -4.20
N MET A 172 5.67 4.68 -3.59
CA MET A 172 5.45 5.27 -2.28
C MET A 172 4.23 6.20 -2.26
N ILE A 173 4.06 7.02 -3.29
CA ILE A 173 2.88 7.88 -3.44
C ILE A 173 1.63 7.04 -3.70
N LEU A 174 1.70 6.04 -4.58
CA LEU A 174 0.60 5.12 -4.90
C LEU A 174 0.07 4.44 -3.63
N VAL A 175 0.93 3.77 -2.87
CA VAL A 175 0.56 3.08 -1.62
C VAL A 175 -0.01 4.06 -0.59
N SER A 176 0.50 5.29 -0.52
CA SER A 176 -0.01 6.33 0.37
C SER A 176 -1.42 6.78 -0.01
N ILE A 177 -1.68 6.98 -1.31
CA ILE A 177 -3.02 7.32 -1.82
C ILE A 177 -3.99 6.16 -1.58
N LEU A 178 -3.58 4.92 -1.88
CA LEU A 178 -4.41 3.74 -1.64
C LEU A 178 -4.75 3.58 -0.16
N THR A 179 -3.79 3.81 0.74
CA THR A 179 -4.05 3.81 2.18
C THR A 179 -5.14 4.85 2.54
N SER A 180 -5.05 6.04 1.94
CA SER A 180 -6.04 7.10 2.15
C SER A 180 -7.44 6.72 1.66
N ILE A 181 -7.52 6.14 0.46
CA ILE A 181 -8.78 5.67 -0.17
C ILE A 181 -9.41 4.53 0.63
N LEU A 182 -8.61 3.53 1.02
CA LEU A 182 -9.11 2.29 1.60
C LEU A 182 -9.47 2.41 3.09
N PHE A 183 -8.77 3.27 3.83
CA PHE A 183 -8.91 3.37 5.29
C PHE A 183 -9.33 4.75 5.81
N LEU A 184 -8.91 5.83 5.16
CA LEU A 184 -9.08 7.20 5.67
C LEU A 184 -10.17 8.00 4.94
N GLY A 185 -11.08 7.38 4.20
CA GLY A 185 -12.19 8.12 3.60
C GLY A 185 -11.86 8.84 2.29
N GLY A 186 -10.73 8.59 1.62
CA GLY A 186 -10.42 9.22 0.33
C GLY A 186 -10.57 10.74 0.32
N TRP A 187 -11.42 11.28 -0.56
CA TRP A 187 -11.75 12.72 -0.68
C TRP A 187 -12.83 13.22 0.29
N LEU A 188 -13.41 12.34 1.11
CA LEU A 188 -14.44 12.72 2.07
C LEU A 188 -13.89 13.63 3.15
N SER A 189 -14.67 14.63 3.52
CA SER A 189 -14.37 15.54 4.61
C SER A 189 -14.44 14.82 5.97
N PRO A 190 -13.50 15.11 6.89
CA PRO A 190 -13.57 14.63 8.27
C PRO A 190 -14.77 15.20 9.05
N VAL A 191 -15.27 16.37 8.65
CA VAL A 191 -16.39 17.06 9.30
C VAL A 191 -17.48 17.31 8.27
N GLY A 192 -18.71 16.85 8.54
CA GLY A 192 -19.82 16.94 7.58
C GLY A 192 -20.26 18.36 7.19
N LEU A 193 -19.65 19.40 7.77
CA LEU A 193 -19.91 20.82 7.43
C LEU A 193 -19.03 21.35 6.30
N LEU A 194 -17.92 20.67 5.98
CA LEU A 194 -17.00 21.10 4.92
C LEU A 194 -17.26 20.30 3.64
N PRO A 195 -17.17 20.94 2.47
CA PRO A 195 -17.35 20.25 1.20
C PRO A 195 -16.25 19.20 1.00
N ASP A 196 -16.64 18.07 0.42
CA ASP A 196 -15.71 17.05 -0.03
C ASP A 196 -14.84 17.58 -1.16
N GLY A 197 -13.65 17.00 -1.32
CA GLY A 197 -12.87 17.27 -2.51
C GLY A 197 -11.43 16.80 -2.45
N PHE A 198 -10.76 16.94 -3.60
CA PHE A 198 -9.36 16.51 -3.80
C PHE A 198 -8.39 17.00 -2.72
N HIS A 199 -8.62 18.18 -2.14
CA HIS A 199 -7.77 18.75 -1.10
C HIS A 199 -7.68 17.85 0.15
N TRP A 200 -8.74 17.14 0.52
CA TRP A 200 -8.72 16.17 1.62
C TRP A 200 -7.91 14.93 1.27
N LEU A 201 -8.07 14.42 0.05
CA LEU A 201 -7.29 13.29 -0.43
C LEU A 201 -5.80 13.64 -0.42
N ALA A 202 -5.44 14.82 -0.91
CA ALA A 202 -4.06 15.31 -0.92
C ALA A 202 -3.50 15.47 0.50
N LEU A 203 -4.28 16.02 1.44
CA LEU A 203 -3.84 16.21 2.82
C LEU A 203 -3.63 14.87 3.54
N LYS A 204 -4.56 13.92 3.40
CA LYS A 204 -4.44 12.58 3.99
C LYS A 204 -3.27 11.79 3.37
N THR A 205 -3.10 11.89 2.07
CA THR A 205 -1.95 11.30 1.37
C THR A 205 -0.64 11.90 1.87
N ALA A 206 -0.58 13.23 2.01
CA ALA A 206 0.60 13.92 2.56
C ALA A 206 0.88 13.50 4.01
N PHE A 207 -0.16 13.24 4.81
CA PHE A 207 -0.01 12.69 6.15
C PHE A 207 0.60 11.28 6.15
N ILE A 208 0.16 10.38 5.27
CA ILE A 208 0.75 9.05 5.14
C ILE A 208 2.20 9.14 4.63
N LEU A 209 2.48 10.01 3.65
CA LEU A 209 3.86 10.26 3.18
C LEU A 209 4.75 10.81 4.32
N LEU A 210 4.21 11.71 5.14
CA LEU A 210 4.91 12.19 6.34
C LEU A 210 5.19 11.03 7.31
N LEU A 211 4.26 10.09 7.47
CA LEU A 211 4.45 8.89 8.30
C LEU A 211 5.59 8.02 7.75
N PHE A 212 5.68 7.83 6.43
CA PHE A 212 6.80 7.12 5.79
C PHE A 212 8.14 7.82 6.07
N LEU A 213 8.21 9.15 5.91
CA LEU A 213 9.41 9.93 6.20
C LEU A 213 9.78 9.92 7.69
N TRP A 214 8.78 9.96 8.56
CA TRP A 214 8.97 9.92 10.01
C TRP A 214 9.43 8.55 10.49
N ALA A 215 8.87 7.47 9.95
CA ALA A 215 9.29 6.11 10.23
C ALA A 215 10.76 5.90 9.84
N ARG A 216 11.17 6.42 8.67
CA ARG A 216 12.57 6.43 8.23
C ARG A 216 13.50 7.15 9.20
N ALA A 217 13.07 8.28 9.77
CA ALA A 217 13.89 9.06 10.69
C ALA A 217 13.98 8.45 12.10
N THR A 218 12.97 7.68 12.52
CA THR A 218 12.83 7.21 13.90
C THR A 218 13.38 5.81 14.11
N PHE A 219 13.13 4.89 13.17
CA PHE A 219 13.42 3.48 13.38
C PHE A 219 14.78 3.06 12.82
N PRO A 220 15.53 2.20 13.53
CA PRO A 220 16.73 1.59 12.98
C PRO A 220 16.35 0.61 11.85
N ARG A 221 17.31 0.34 10.97
CA ARG A 221 17.16 -0.67 9.90
C ARG A 221 16.98 -2.06 10.50
N PHE A 222 16.00 -2.82 10.00
CA PHE A 222 15.79 -4.20 10.41
C PHE A 222 16.63 -5.18 9.57
N ARG A 223 17.12 -6.26 10.20
CA ARG A 223 17.72 -7.38 9.46
C ARG A 223 16.64 -8.17 8.73
N TYR A 224 16.95 -8.64 7.53
CA TYR A 224 16.06 -9.44 6.68
C TYR A 224 15.36 -10.61 7.39
N ASP A 225 16.06 -11.37 8.23
CA ASP A 225 15.44 -12.49 8.96
C ASP A 225 14.30 -12.04 9.87
N HIS A 226 14.44 -10.88 10.51
CA HIS A 226 13.40 -10.32 11.37
C HIS A 226 12.21 -9.78 10.55
N ILE A 227 12.50 -9.18 9.39
CA ILE A 227 11.50 -8.69 8.44
C ILE A 227 10.63 -9.87 7.95
N MET A 228 11.27 -10.92 7.43
CA MET A 228 10.56 -12.11 6.96
C MET A 228 9.76 -12.80 8.09
N ARG A 229 10.31 -12.83 9.31
CA ARG A 229 9.59 -13.37 10.47
C ARG A 229 8.37 -12.52 10.84
N LEU A 230 8.44 -11.20 10.73
CA LEU A 230 7.34 -10.29 11.02
C LEU A 230 6.17 -10.54 10.04
N GLY A 231 6.43 -10.56 8.74
CA GLY A 231 5.40 -10.82 7.73
C GLY A 231 4.73 -12.19 7.94
N TRP A 232 5.53 -13.26 8.01
CA TRP A 232 4.99 -14.62 8.05
C TRP A 232 4.44 -15.07 9.40
N LYS A 233 5.07 -14.70 10.52
CA LYS A 233 4.66 -15.18 11.85
C LYS A 233 3.75 -14.23 12.59
N VAL A 234 3.68 -12.96 12.20
CA VAL A 234 2.86 -11.96 12.89
C VAL A 234 1.75 -11.44 11.98
N PHE A 235 2.08 -10.89 10.81
CA PHE A 235 1.07 -10.25 9.98
C PHE A 235 0.05 -11.22 9.40
N ILE A 236 0.48 -12.31 8.76
CA ILE A 236 -0.47 -13.29 8.18
C ILE A 236 -1.44 -13.86 9.24
N PRO A 237 -0.99 -14.32 10.43
CA PRO A 237 -1.93 -14.80 11.44
C PRO A 237 -2.87 -13.70 11.97
N VAL A 238 -2.36 -12.49 12.18
CA VAL A 238 -3.17 -11.35 12.66
C VAL A 238 -4.24 -10.98 11.63
N THR A 239 -3.88 -10.89 10.35
CA THR A 239 -4.83 -10.54 9.29
C THR A 239 -5.91 -11.62 9.13
N LEU A 240 -5.54 -12.90 9.17
CA LEU A 240 -6.50 -14.01 9.11
C LEU A 240 -7.50 -14.01 10.27
N VAL A 241 -7.01 -13.83 11.50
CA VAL A 241 -7.89 -13.75 12.68
C VAL A 241 -8.81 -12.54 12.56
N TRP A 242 -8.29 -11.40 12.11
CA TRP A 242 -9.10 -10.19 11.99
C TRP A 242 -10.16 -10.28 10.89
N VAL A 243 -9.86 -10.92 9.75
CA VAL A 243 -10.87 -11.21 8.71
C VAL A 243 -12.05 -11.97 9.31
N PHE A 244 -11.78 -12.98 10.14
CA PHE A 244 -12.85 -13.73 10.82
C PHE A 244 -13.63 -12.87 11.82
N VAL A 245 -12.93 -12.04 12.61
CA VAL A 245 -13.56 -11.12 13.57
C VAL A 245 -14.49 -10.14 12.85
N VAL A 246 -14.04 -9.55 11.74
CA VAL A 246 -14.83 -8.60 10.94
C VAL A 246 -16.04 -9.31 10.34
N ALA A 247 -15.86 -10.51 9.78
CA ALA A 247 -16.98 -11.29 9.21
C ALA A 247 -18.06 -11.60 10.26
N VAL A 248 -17.67 -11.97 11.48
CA VAL A 248 -18.62 -12.23 12.58
C VAL A 248 -19.28 -10.93 13.07
N TRP A 249 -18.52 -9.84 13.19
CA TRP A 249 -19.05 -8.54 13.61
C TRP A 249 -20.12 -8.05 12.61
N MET A 250 -19.87 -8.16 11.32
CA MET A 250 -20.85 -7.77 10.29
C MET A 250 -22.18 -8.55 10.39
N MET A 251 -22.17 -9.79 10.86
CA MET A 251 -23.40 -10.57 11.10
C MET A 251 -24.10 -10.22 12.41
N SER A 252 -23.43 -9.49 13.31
CA SER A 252 -23.98 -9.11 14.61
C SER A 252 -24.85 -7.86 14.52
N PRO A 253 -25.84 -7.65 15.42
CA PRO A 253 -26.72 -6.49 15.40
C PRO A 253 -26.03 -5.15 15.77
N LEU A 254 -24.72 -5.19 16.06
CA LEU A 254 -23.87 -4.05 16.37
C LEU A 254 -23.03 -3.60 15.17
N SER A 255 -23.44 -3.94 13.94
CA SER A 255 -22.79 -3.45 12.72
C SER A 255 -22.84 -1.92 12.67
N ILE A 256 -21.67 -1.31 12.51
CA ILE A 256 -21.49 0.15 12.40
C ILE A 256 -21.76 0.61 10.95
N TRP A 257 -21.63 -0.33 10.01
CA TRP A 257 -21.70 -0.14 8.56
C TRP A 257 -23.09 -0.39 7.94
N SER A 258 -24.14 -0.48 8.78
CA SER A 258 -25.54 -0.73 8.38
C SER A 258 -26.51 0.28 8.95
#